data_AF-A0A9P9ARB0-F1
#
_entry.id   AF-A0A9P9ARB0-F1
#
_cell.length_a   1.000
_cell.length_b   1.000
_cell.length_c   1.000
_cell.angle_alpha   90.00
_cell.angle_beta   90.00
_cell.angle_gamma   90.00
#
_symmetry.space_group_name_H-M   'P 1'
#
loop_
_entity.id
_entity.type
_entity.pdbx_description
1 polymer ?
#
loop_
_entity_poly.entity_id
_entity_poly.type
_entity_poly.pdbx_seq_one_letter_code
_entity_poly.pdbx_strand_id
1 'polypeptide(L)'
;YKYRPDAGKGIFVYVLNSGINAEHEEFEGRVIALRVFTGGLISDRSHGTHVAGIIGGATYGVAQKASIIDVQVLAGRTGSTAKIIKGLEWAIDDIKRNGRVGEAVISMSLGGNRGRLHNYSETLVKEAIDAGIPIIMAARNRNMDSDTNSPGRVTAAITVGAMTKEYRRWEGPSLGPIVDIFAPGKGIIAAGSESNTALATKTGTSVAAPHVAGVVLY
;
A
#
# COMPACT_ATOMS: atom_id res chain seq x y z
N TYR A 1 -4.15 -21.56 -2.45
CA TYR A 1 -4.65 -20.32 -3.07
C TYR A 1 -5.16 -20.67 -4.47
N LYS A 2 -6.37 -20.25 -4.87
CA LYS A 2 -6.95 -20.49 -6.21
C LYS A 2 -7.19 -19.15 -6.88
N TYR A 3 -6.73 -18.98 -8.12
CA TYR A 3 -6.80 -17.75 -8.88
C TYR A 3 -6.79 -18.04 -10.40
N ARG A 4 -7.55 -17.27 -11.18
CA ARG A 4 -7.45 -17.02 -12.62
C ARG A 4 -6.00 -16.86 -13.11
N PRO A 5 -5.66 -17.38 -14.29
CA PRO A 5 -4.29 -17.35 -14.83
C PRO A 5 -3.70 -15.98 -15.18
N ASP A 6 -4.54 -14.96 -15.38
CA ASP A 6 -4.12 -13.59 -15.70
C ASP A 6 -3.46 -12.89 -14.51
N ALA A 7 -3.94 -13.13 -13.28
CA ALA A 7 -3.26 -12.77 -12.03
C ALA A 7 -2.75 -11.31 -11.95
N GLY A 8 -3.53 -10.35 -12.49
CA GLY A 8 -3.17 -8.93 -12.55
C GLY A 8 -2.20 -8.53 -13.66
N LYS A 9 -1.95 -9.40 -14.66
CA LYS A 9 -1.12 -9.08 -15.83
C LYS A 9 -1.67 -7.85 -16.55
N GLY A 10 -0.80 -6.87 -16.80
CA GLY A 10 -1.15 -5.61 -17.47
C GLY A 10 -1.71 -4.54 -16.53
N ILE A 11 -1.87 -4.86 -15.24
CA ILE A 11 -2.33 -3.91 -14.22
C ILE A 11 -1.15 -3.47 -13.36
N PHE A 12 -1.22 -2.23 -12.86
CA PHE A 12 -0.13 -1.54 -12.19
C PHE A 12 -0.47 -1.23 -10.72
N VAL A 13 0.51 -1.36 -9.83
CA VAL A 13 0.38 -0.90 -8.45
C VAL A 13 1.45 0.11 -8.11
N TYR A 14 1.01 1.26 -7.60
CA TYR A 14 1.89 2.30 -7.05
C TYR A 14 1.95 2.11 -5.54
N VAL A 15 3.11 1.68 -5.05
CA VAL A 15 3.34 1.39 -3.63
C VAL A 15 3.99 2.61 -2.99
N LEU A 16 3.20 3.42 -2.29
CA LEU A 16 3.71 4.57 -1.54
C LEU A 16 4.20 4.08 -0.18
N ASN A 17 5.51 3.93 -0.02
CA ASN A 17 6.07 3.34 1.19
C ASN A 17 7.53 3.72 1.48
N SER A 18 8.25 2.86 2.20
CA SER A 18 9.65 3.01 2.59
C SER A 18 10.66 2.69 1.47
N GLY A 19 10.21 2.33 0.28
CA GLY A 19 11.03 1.71 -0.76
C GLY A 19 10.92 0.18 -0.77
N ILE A 20 11.33 -0.42 -1.88
CA ILE A 20 11.27 -1.85 -2.18
C ILE A 20 12.68 -2.38 -2.50
N ASN A 21 13.03 -3.58 -2.03
CA ASN A 21 14.14 -4.34 -2.59
C ASN A 21 13.73 -4.93 -3.95
N ALA A 22 13.91 -4.16 -5.02
CA ALA A 22 13.47 -4.54 -6.38
C ALA A 22 14.13 -5.84 -6.89
N GLU A 23 15.32 -6.17 -6.39
CA GLU A 23 16.10 -7.35 -6.78
C GLU A 23 15.63 -8.64 -6.08
N HIS A 24 14.62 -8.56 -5.20
CA HIS A 24 14.08 -9.73 -4.54
C HIS A 24 13.41 -10.67 -5.55
N GLU A 25 13.71 -11.96 -5.45
CA GLU A 25 13.21 -13.01 -6.36
C GLU A 25 11.68 -13.06 -6.44
N GLU A 26 10.96 -12.69 -5.38
CA GLU A 26 9.49 -12.60 -5.37
C GLU A 26 8.94 -11.64 -6.42
N PHE A 27 9.72 -10.66 -6.86
CA PHE A 27 9.24 -9.67 -7.84
C PHE A 27 9.55 -10.06 -9.28
N GLU A 28 10.51 -10.96 -9.54
CA GLU A 28 10.85 -11.41 -10.90
C GLU A 28 11.06 -10.26 -11.90
N GLY A 29 11.67 -9.16 -11.45
CA GLY A 29 11.87 -7.94 -12.26
C GLY A 29 10.62 -7.10 -12.51
N ARG A 30 9.49 -7.40 -11.88
CA ARG A 30 8.22 -6.66 -12.04
C ARG A 30 8.13 -5.37 -11.22
N VAL A 31 9.15 -5.04 -10.41
CA VAL A 31 9.33 -3.68 -9.88
C VAL A 31 10.01 -2.84 -10.96
N ILE A 32 9.22 -2.13 -11.76
CA ILE A 32 9.68 -1.55 -13.04
C ILE A 32 10.09 -0.07 -12.96
N ALA A 33 9.81 0.60 -11.84
CA ALA A 33 10.15 2.00 -11.65
C ALA A 33 10.30 2.35 -10.17
N LEU A 34 11.18 3.32 -9.90
CA LEU A 34 11.38 3.91 -8.57
C LEU A 34 11.30 5.44 -8.66
N ARG A 35 10.59 6.04 -7.71
CA ARG A 35 10.66 7.47 -7.41
C ARG A 35 10.87 7.72 -5.93
N VAL A 36 11.74 8.69 -5.65
CA VAL A 36 12.23 8.97 -4.29
C VAL A 36 11.88 10.39 -3.89
N PHE A 37 11.08 10.53 -2.84
CA PHE A 37 10.68 11.81 -2.25
C PHE A 37 11.31 12.06 -0.88
N THR A 38 12.06 11.08 -0.36
CA THR A 38 12.74 11.13 0.94
C THR A 38 13.94 12.07 0.98
N GLY A 39 14.44 12.53 -0.18
CA GLY A 39 15.65 13.36 -0.30
C GLY A 39 16.93 12.55 -0.50
N GLY A 40 16.80 11.26 -0.80
CA GLY A 40 17.91 10.33 -1.03
C GLY A 40 17.43 8.89 -0.86
N LEU A 41 18.20 7.94 -1.38
CA LEU A 41 17.93 6.51 -1.18
C LEU A 41 18.12 6.18 0.29
N ILE A 42 17.11 5.58 0.90
CA ILE A 42 17.17 5.15 2.30
C ILE A 42 17.37 3.63 2.37
N SER A 43 18.18 3.20 3.34
CA SER A 43 18.57 1.80 3.53
C SER A 43 17.40 0.93 4.00
N ASP A 44 16.59 1.42 4.94
CA ASP A 44 15.46 0.66 5.46
C ASP A 44 14.29 0.64 4.47
N ARG A 45 14.21 -0.47 3.72
CA ARG A 45 13.13 -0.81 2.78
C ARG A 45 12.26 -1.96 3.32
N SER A 46 12.38 -2.32 4.60
CA SER A 46 11.81 -3.54 5.17
C SER A 46 10.29 -3.56 5.10
N HIS A 47 9.64 -2.42 5.33
CA HIS A 47 8.18 -2.37 5.30
C HIS A 47 7.62 -2.35 3.87
N GLY A 48 8.17 -1.51 2.99
CA GLY A 48 7.72 -1.40 1.60
C GLY A 48 7.94 -2.69 0.81
N THR A 49 9.09 -3.36 0.99
CA THR A 49 9.36 -4.68 0.40
C THR A 49 8.30 -5.71 0.81
N HIS A 50 7.97 -5.77 2.11
CA HIS A 50 6.96 -6.70 2.63
C HIS A 50 5.56 -6.40 2.09
N VAL A 51 5.17 -5.13 2.06
CA VAL A 51 3.91 -4.67 1.47
C VAL A 51 3.82 -5.04 -0.01
N ALA A 52 4.86 -4.76 -0.80
CA ALA A 52 4.89 -5.10 -2.21
C ALA A 52 4.84 -6.62 -2.45
N GLY A 53 5.50 -7.41 -1.60
CA GLY A 53 5.47 -8.87 -1.65
C GLY A 53 4.06 -9.45 -1.46
N ILE A 54 3.25 -8.87 -0.58
CA ILE A 54 1.84 -9.28 -0.40
C ILE A 54 0.98 -8.90 -1.61
N ILE A 55 1.27 -7.77 -2.26
CA ILE A 55 0.50 -7.34 -3.43
C ILE A 55 0.83 -8.21 -4.63
N GLY A 56 2.11 -8.33 -4.97
CA GLY A 56 2.55 -8.89 -6.25
C GLY A 56 3.78 -9.79 -6.18
N GLY A 57 4.10 -10.37 -5.02
CA GLY A 57 5.09 -11.45 -4.95
C GLY A 57 4.66 -12.69 -5.75
N ALA A 58 5.61 -13.40 -6.36
CA ALA A 58 5.34 -14.61 -7.14
C ALA A 58 4.74 -15.73 -6.26
N THR A 59 5.21 -15.83 -5.01
CA THR A 59 4.75 -16.86 -4.06
C THR A 59 3.75 -16.30 -3.06
N TYR A 60 4.03 -15.12 -2.50
CA TYR A 60 3.25 -14.53 -1.41
C TYR A 60 2.26 -13.44 -1.86
N GLY A 61 2.25 -13.12 -3.15
CA GLY A 61 1.40 -12.07 -3.72
C GLY A 61 0.00 -12.56 -4.11
N VAL A 62 -0.94 -11.61 -4.09
CA VAL A 62 -2.30 -11.80 -4.61
C VAL A 62 -2.34 -11.59 -6.13
N ALA A 63 -1.79 -10.48 -6.63
CA ALA A 63 -1.70 -10.14 -8.05
C ALA A 63 -0.30 -10.48 -8.60
N GLN A 64 -0.03 -11.79 -8.72
CA GLN A 64 1.30 -12.34 -9.00
C GLN A 64 1.92 -11.92 -10.34
N LYS A 65 1.17 -11.29 -11.25
CA LYS A 65 1.67 -10.81 -12.55
C LYS A 65 1.53 -9.30 -12.72
N ALA A 66 1.15 -8.57 -11.68
CA ALA A 66 1.08 -7.11 -11.72
C ALA A 66 2.48 -6.48 -11.82
N SER A 67 2.53 -5.29 -12.44
CA SER A 67 3.70 -4.42 -12.45
C SER A 67 3.68 -3.48 -11.24
N ILE A 68 4.83 -3.33 -10.59
CA ILE A 68 4.97 -2.59 -9.33
C ILE A 68 5.79 -1.32 -9.58
N ILE A 69 5.28 -0.18 -9.13
CA ILE A 69 5.96 1.11 -9.12
C ILE A 69 6.27 1.46 -7.66
N ASP A 70 7.56 1.59 -7.34
CA ASP A 70 8.02 2.00 -6.02
C ASP A 70 7.98 3.52 -5.88
N VAL A 71 7.19 4.02 -4.94
CA VAL A 71 7.09 5.44 -4.61
C VAL A 71 7.55 5.64 -3.17
N GLN A 72 8.86 5.89 -3.00
CA GLN A 72 9.49 6.02 -1.70
C GLN A 72 9.20 7.40 -1.08
N VAL A 73 8.26 7.42 -0.14
CA VAL A 73 7.83 8.61 0.62
C VAL A 73 8.18 8.54 2.11
N LEU A 74 8.60 7.36 2.60
CA LEU A 74 9.02 7.14 3.98
C LEU A 74 10.52 6.82 4.09
N ALA A 75 11.15 7.40 5.11
CA ALA A 75 12.44 7.00 5.65
C ALA A 75 12.22 5.90 6.70
N GLY A 76 12.37 4.64 6.30
CA GLY A 76 11.95 3.51 7.14
C GLY A 76 10.46 3.58 7.45
N ARG A 77 10.08 3.90 8.69
CA ARG A 77 8.67 3.97 9.13
C ARG A 77 8.09 5.38 9.23
N THR A 78 8.87 6.42 8.90
CA THR A 78 8.48 7.83 9.12
C THR A 78 8.60 8.66 7.85
N GLY A 79 7.78 9.69 7.71
CA GLY A 79 7.82 10.60 6.56
C GLY A 79 7.02 11.85 6.85
N SER A 80 7.40 12.98 6.25
CA SER A 80 6.64 14.21 6.39
C SER A 80 5.40 14.18 5.50
N THR A 81 4.29 14.77 5.96
CA THR A 81 3.06 14.87 5.18
C THR A 81 3.31 15.52 3.81
N ALA A 82 4.20 16.51 3.73
CA ALA A 82 4.58 17.14 2.47
C ALA A 82 5.23 16.17 1.45
N LYS A 83 6.08 15.24 1.92
CA LYS A 83 6.70 14.22 1.03
C LYS A 83 5.67 13.20 0.56
N ILE A 84 4.75 12.81 1.44
CA ILE A 84 3.65 11.89 1.11
C ILE A 84 2.73 12.52 0.05
N ILE A 85 2.35 13.79 0.23
CA ILE A 85 1.54 14.55 -0.74
C ILE A 85 2.24 14.59 -2.10
N LYS A 86 3.51 14.99 -2.15
CA LYS A 86 4.26 15.05 -3.42
C LYS A 86 4.35 13.68 -4.11
N GLY A 87 4.53 12.61 -3.35
CA GLY A 87 4.53 11.25 -3.90
C GLY A 87 3.16 10.84 -4.43
N LEU A 88 2.08 11.23 -3.76
CA LEU A 88 0.71 10.97 -4.20
C LEU A 88 0.36 11.76 -5.47
N GLU A 89 0.66 13.06 -5.50
CA GLU A 89 0.50 13.91 -6.70
C GLU A 89 1.25 13.29 -7.89
N TRP A 90 2.53 12.95 -7.69
CA TRP A 90 3.33 12.34 -8.74
C TRP A 90 2.76 11.00 -9.22
N ALA A 91 2.28 10.15 -8.31
CA ALA A 91 1.69 8.87 -8.70
C ALA A 91 0.41 9.06 -9.53
N ILE A 92 -0.47 9.98 -9.12
CA ILE A 92 -1.70 10.32 -9.87
C ILE A 92 -1.35 10.84 -11.26
N ASP A 93 -0.40 11.77 -11.35
CA ASP A 93 0.03 12.35 -12.63
C ASP A 93 0.71 11.31 -13.52
N ASP A 94 1.54 10.44 -12.96
CA ASP A 94 2.20 9.36 -13.71
C ASP A 94 1.19 8.34 -14.24
N ILE A 95 0.18 7.98 -13.45
CA ILE A 95 -0.92 7.11 -13.91
C ILE A 95 -1.64 7.73 -15.11
N LYS A 96 -2.06 8.99 -14.98
CA LYS A 96 -2.77 9.72 -16.05
C LYS A 96 -1.91 9.84 -17.30
N ARG A 97 -0.67 10.28 -17.15
CA ARG A 97 0.26 10.52 -18.26
C ARG A 97 0.64 9.26 -19.02
N ASN A 98 0.67 8.10 -18.36
CA ASN A 98 0.95 6.81 -19.00
C ASN A 98 -0.33 6.07 -19.43
N GLY A 99 -1.51 6.69 -19.37
CA GLY A 99 -2.76 6.08 -19.81
C GLY A 99 -3.24 4.91 -18.94
N ARG A 100 -2.80 4.83 -17.68
CA ARG A 100 -3.08 3.70 -16.77
C ARG A 100 -4.34 3.89 -15.91
N VAL A 101 -5.17 4.88 -16.23
CA VAL A 101 -6.45 5.10 -15.53
C VAL A 101 -7.36 3.89 -15.78
N GLY A 102 -7.92 3.32 -14.72
CA GLY A 102 -8.65 2.05 -14.79
C GLY A 102 -7.77 0.79 -14.82
N GLU A 103 -6.44 0.94 -14.93
CA GLU A 103 -5.45 -0.15 -14.93
C GLU A 103 -4.44 -0.01 -13.78
N ALA A 104 -4.68 0.89 -12.82
CA ALA A 104 -3.75 1.15 -11.73
C ALA A 104 -4.44 1.33 -10.38
N VAL A 105 -3.80 0.83 -9.32
CA VAL A 105 -4.17 1.09 -7.92
C VAL A 105 -3.04 1.81 -7.19
N ILE A 106 -3.39 2.71 -6.27
CA ILE A 106 -2.44 3.31 -5.33
C ILE A 106 -2.59 2.62 -3.97
N SER A 107 -1.52 1.99 -3.48
CA SER A 107 -1.47 1.35 -2.17
C SER A 107 -0.72 2.22 -1.16
N MET A 108 -1.41 2.62 -0.09
CA MET A 108 -0.89 3.51 0.95
C MET A 108 -1.05 2.89 2.34
N SER A 109 -0.05 2.10 2.74
CA SER A 109 0.04 1.55 4.10
C SER A 109 0.70 2.53 5.08
N LEU A 110 0.19 3.77 5.13
CA LEU A 110 0.73 4.90 5.91
C LEU A 110 -0.39 5.82 6.42
N GLY A 111 -0.11 6.64 7.44
CA GLY A 111 -1.09 7.60 7.97
C GLY A 111 -0.56 8.39 9.17
N GLY A 112 -1.00 9.64 9.29
CA GLY A 112 -0.53 10.61 10.28
C GLY A 112 -1.64 11.18 11.17
N ASN A 113 -1.27 11.90 12.22
CA ASN A 113 -2.23 12.64 13.06
C ASN A 113 -2.66 13.94 12.36
N ARG A 114 -3.90 14.39 12.56
CA ARG A 114 -4.48 15.60 11.93
C ARG A 114 -3.57 16.85 11.94
N GLY A 115 -3.66 17.62 10.85
CA GLY A 115 -3.03 18.93 10.64
C GLY A 115 -3.41 19.50 9.26
N ARG A 116 -3.17 20.78 8.96
CA ARG A 116 -3.66 21.43 7.71
C ARG A 116 -3.32 20.69 6.40
N LEU A 117 -2.11 20.16 6.27
CA LEU A 117 -1.69 19.40 5.08
C LEU A 117 -2.53 18.13 4.85
N HIS A 118 -3.20 17.63 5.88
CA HIS A 118 -4.03 16.44 5.78
C HIS A 118 -5.35 16.69 5.02
N ASN A 119 -5.91 17.91 5.06
CA ASN A 119 -7.09 18.23 4.25
C ASN A 119 -6.76 18.23 2.76
N TYR A 120 -5.56 18.68 2.38
CA TYR A 120 -5.12 18.66 0.99
C TYR A 120 -4.87 17.24 0.49
N SER A 121 -4.27 16.38 1.32
CA SER A 121 -4.15 14.95 0.96
C SER A 121 -5.51 14.27 0.77
N GLU A 122 -6.55 14.73 1.46
CA GLU A 122 -7.91 14.20 1.31
C GLU A 122 -8.55 14.62 -0.01
N THR A 123 -8.37 15.88 -0.40
CA THR A 123 -8.77 16.38 -1.72
C THR A 123 -8.11 15.57 -2.83
N LEU A 124 -6.79 15.36 -2.75
CA LEU A 124 -6.06 14.58 -3.76
C LEU A 124 -6.56 13.13 -3.85
N VAL A 125 -6.86 12.50 -2.71
CA VAL A 125 -7.41 11.14 -2.70
C VAL A 125 -8.77 11.13 -3.38
N LYS A 126 -9.65 12.09 -3.08
CA LYS A 126 -10.96 12.21 -3.74
C LYS A 126 -10.81 12.43 -5.25
N GLU A 127 -9.93 13.34 -5.67
CA GLU A 127 -9.68 13.62 -7.09
C GLU A 127 -9.11 12.43 -7.85
N ALA A 128 -8.24 11.63 -7.22
CA ALA A 128 -7.74 10.40 -7.81
C ALA A 128 -8.88 9.39 -8.06
N ILE A 129 -9.74 9.20 -7.06
CA ILE A 129 -10.86 8.26 -7.13
C ILE A 129 -11.89 8.72 -8.15
N ASP A 130 -12.24 10.01 -8.16
CA ASP A 130 -13.14 10.61 -9.16
C ASP A 130 -12.58 10.46 -10.59
N ALA A 131 -11.25 10.43 -10.72
CA ALA A 131 -10.56 10.17 -11.99
C ALA A 131 -10.42 8.68 -12.34
N GLY A 132 -11.01 7.75 -11.57
CA GLY A 132 -10.95 6.31 -11.82
C GLY A 132 -9.68 5.62 -11.34
N ILE A 133 -8.99 6.18 -10.34
CA ILE A 133 -7.78 5.62 -9.73
C ILE A 133 -8.12 5.19 -8.30
N PRO A 134 -8.34 3.89 -8.04
CA PRO A 134 -8.65 3.42 -6.69
C PRO A 134 -7.45 3.59 -5.75
N ILE A 135 -7.74 3.97 -4.51
CA ILE A 135 -6.74 4.12 -3.44
C ILE A 135 -7.10 3.19 -2.28
N ILE A 136 -6.13 2.38 -1.86
CA ILE A 136 -6.26 1.44 -0.75
C ILE A 136 -5.41 1.90 0.43
N MET A 137 -6.03 1.98 1.61
CA MET A 137 -5.40 2.50 2.82
C MET A 137 -5.53 1.55 4.01
N ALA A 138 -4.56 1.62 4.93
CA ALA A 138 -4.62 0.90 6.19
C ALA A 138 -5.40 1.68 7.26
N ALA A 139 -6.29 1.02 8.01
CA ALA A 139 -7.08 1.63 9.09
C ALA A 139 -6.26 2.10 10.32
N ARG A 140 -4.94 1.83 10.33
CA ARG A 140 -3.97 2.05 11.45
C ARG A 140 -4.25 1.19 12.69
N ASN A 141 -3.21 1.07 13.52
CA ASN A 141 -3.16 0.14 14.65
C ASN A 141 -3.11 0.87 16.00
N ARG A 142 -4.05 1.79 16.27
CA ARG A 142 -3.99 2.63 17.47
C ARG A 142 -5.15 2.48 18.45
N ASN A 143 -6.14 1.62 18.21
CA ASN A 143 -7.36 1.54 19.04
C ASN A 143 -7.94 2.94 19.38
N MET A 144 -7.82 3.88 18.44
CA MET A 144 -8.41 5.21 18.52
C MET A 144 -9.52 5.31 17.49
N ASP A 145 -10.46 6.24 17.69
CA ASP A 145 -11.42 6.56 16.65
C ASP A 145 -10.69 6.96 15.36
N SER A 146 -11.03 6.22 14.32
CA SER A 146 -10.44 6.29 13.00
C SER A 146 -10.63 7.67 12.32
N ASP A 147 -11.55 8.51 12.82
CA ASP A 147 -11.80 9.91 12.46
C ASP A 147 -10.63 10.89 12.72
N THR A 148 -9.64 10.47 13.51
CA THR A 148 -8.43 11.26 13.78
C THR A 148 -7.32 11.03 12.76
N ASN A 149 -7.53 10.10 11.82
CA ASN A 149 -6.56 9.69 10.82
C ASN A 149 -6.73 10.44 9.49
N SER A 150 -5.62 10.83 8.89
CA SER A 150 -5.61 11.31 7.51
C SER A 150 -4.40 10.76 6.75
N PRO A 151 -4.56 10.45 5.45
CA PRO A 151 -5.80 10.58 4.66
C PRO A 151 -6.85 9.49 4.94
N GLY A 152 -6.61 8.53 5.84
CA GLY A 152 -7.51 7.39 6.08
C GLY A 152 -8.95 7.67 6.54
N ARG A 153 -9.38 8.93 6.66
CA ARG A 153 -10.79 9.34 6.83
C ARG A 153 -11.52 9.70 5.54
N VAL A 154 -10.84 9.67 4.38
CA VAL A 154 -11.55 9.82 3.11
C VAL A 154 -12.39 8.58 2.89
N THR A 155 -13.69 8.70 3.11
CA THR A 155 -14.67 7.61 2.91
C THR A 155 -14.74 7.11 1.47
N ALA A 156 -14.22 7.88 0.50
CA ALA A 156 -14.14 7.44 -0.89
C ALA A 156 -13.06 6.38 -1.12
N ALA A 157 -12.02 6.31 -0.27
CA ALA A 157 -10.95 5.32 -0.39
C ALA A 157 -11.29 4.05 0.38
N ILE A 158 -10.74 2.92 -0.05
CA ILE A 158 -10.97 1.64 0.63
C ILE A 158 -10.03 1.53 1.83
N THR A 159 -10.60 1.58 3.02
CA THR A 159 -9.89 1.51 4.29
C THR A 159 -9.97 0.11 4.88
N VAL A 160 -8.79 -0.48 5.12
CA VAL A 160 -8.66 -1.90 5.42
C VAL A 160 -8.26 -2.15 6.87
N GLY A 161 -9.12 -2.87 7.59
CA GLY A 161 -8.86 -3.45 8.90
C GLY A 161 -8.11 -4.79 8.82
N ALA A 162 -7.57 -5.25 9.95
CA ALA A 162 -6.83 -6.51 10.02
C ALA A 162 -7.61 -7.61 10.78
N MET A 163 -7.54 -8.84 10.25
CA MET A 163 -8.06 -10.04 10.91
C MET A 163 -6.96 -11.09 11.15
N THR A 164 -7.22 -12.02 12.05
CA THR A 164 -6.40 -13.21 12.32
C THR A 164 -6.83 -14.39 11.45
N LYS A 165 -6.04 -15.47 11.45
CA LYS A 165 -6.35 -16.70 10.71
C LYS A 165 -7.62 -17.42 11.21
N GLU A 166 -8.06 -17.13 12.44
CA GLU A 166 -9.31 -17.63 13.03
C GLU A 166 -10.53 -16.77 12.64
N TYR A 167 -10.41 -15.91 11.63
CA TYR A 167 -11.44 -14.94 11.20
C TYR A 167 -11.90 -14.00 12.32
N ARG A 168 -11.04 -13.80 13.33
CA ARG A 168 -11.27 -12.84 14.38
C ARG A 168 -10.66 -11.51 13.98
N ARG A 169 -11.32 -10.43 14.33
CA ARG A 169 -10.70 -9.10 14.29
C ARG A 169 -9.40 -9.15 15.10
N TRP A 170 -8.31 -8.64 14.55
CA TRP A 170 -7.10 -8.44 15.35
C TRP A 170 -7.39 -7.34 16.39
N GLU A 171 -6.87 -7.42 17.61
CA GLU A 171 -7.24 -6.48 18.67
C GLU A 171 -6.55 -5.10 18.57
N GLY A 172 -5.61 -4.94 17.64
CA GLY A 172 -4.85 -3.70 17.41
C GLY A 172 -5.39 -2.63 16.42
N PRO A 173 -6.25 -2.91 15.41
CA PRO A 173 -6.76 -1.92 14.46
C PRO A 173 -7.68 -0.90 15.13
N SER A 174 -7.59 0.36 14.68
CA SER A 174 -8.62 1.38 14.91
C SER A 174 -9.99 0.85 14.45
N LEU A 175 -11.01 1.02 15.28
CA LEU A 175 -12.41 0.78 14.93
C LEU A 175 -13.06 2.09 14.44
N GLY A 176 -14.24 1.97 13.82
CA GLY A 176 -15.07 3.11 13.47
C GLY A 176 -15.75 2.94 12.11
N PRO A 177 -16.71 3.82 11.78
CA PRO A 177 -17.54 3.73 10.59
C PRO A 177 -16.78 3.82 9.26
N ILE A 178 -15.49 4.19 9.30
CA ILE A 178 -14.68 4.37 8.10
C ILE A 178 -13.95 3.10 7.64
N VAL A 179 -14.01 1.99 8.39
CA VAL A 179 -13.41 0.71 7.95
C VAL A 179 -14.37 -0.01 7.01
N ASP A 180 -14.00 -0.12 5.74
CA ASP A 180 -14.83 -0.74 4.72
C ASP A 180 -14.75 -2.27 4.73
N ILE A 181 -13.54 -2.81 4.93
CA ILE A 181 -13.27 -4.24 4.80
C ILE A 181 -12.14 -4.70 5.73
N PHE A 182 -12.15 -5.99 6.09
CA PHE A 182 -11.05 -6.63 6.81
C PHE A 182 -10.30 -7.58 5.89
N ALA A 183 -8.98 -7.65 6.06
CA ALA A 183 -8.11 -8.60 5.35
C ALA A 183 -7.09 -9.25 6.32
N PRO A 184 -6.45 -10.37 5.94
CA PRO A 184 -5.44 -11.02 6.79
C PRO A 184 -4.33 -10.04 7.19
N GLY A 185 -4.11 -9.87 8.50
CA GLY A 185 -3.14 -8.89 8.99
C GLY A 185 -2.33 -9.30 10.21
N LYS A 186 -2.46 -10.53 10.72
CA LYS A 186 -1.66 -11.06 11.83
C LYS A 186 -0.77 -12.21 11.36
N GLY A 187 0.53 -12.07 11.57
CA GLY A 187 1.53 -13.10 11.24
C GLY A 187 1.67 -13.36 9.74
N ILE A 188 1.66 -12.29 8.93
CA ILE A 188 1.72 -12.39 7.47
C ILE A 188 3.17 -12.54 7.01
N ILE A 189 3.44 -13.61 6.26
CA ILE A 189 4.74 -13.91 5.65
C ILE A 189 4.75 -13.34 4.22
N ALA A 190 5.80 -12.60 3.88
CA ALA A 190 6.08 -12.12 2.52
C ALA A 190 7.56 -11.74 2.39
N ALA A 191 7.93 -11.17 1.24
CA ALA A 191 9.28 -10.69 0.92
C ALA A 191 9.89 -9.81 2.04
N GLY A 192 11.17 -10.07 2.36
CA GLY A 192 11.97 -9.33 3.33
C GLY A 192 13.11 -8.58 2.65
N SER A 193 13.56 -7.45 3.22
CA SER A 193 14.60 -6.61 2.59
C SER A 193 16.04 -7.02 2.91
N GLU A 194 16.25 -8.02 3.77
CA GLU A 194 17.60 -8.39 4.27
C GLU A 194 18.45 -9.10 3.20
N SER A 195 17.82 -9.73 2.21
CA SER A 195 18.46 -10.31 1.03
C SER A 195 17.44 -10.43 -0.11
N ASN A 196 17.86 -10.92 -1.27
CA ASN A 196 16.97 -11.15 -2.42
C ASN A 196 16.07 -12.41 -2.27
N THR A 197 16.24 -13.17 -1.18
CA THR A 197 15.47 -14.38 -0.86
C THR A 197 14.86 -14.35 0.54
N ALA A 198 15.16 -13.32 1.33
CA ALA A 198 14.75 -13.23 2.72
C ALA A 198 13.23 -13.15 2.83
N LEU A 199 12.66 -13.84 3.81
CA LEU A 199 11.26 -13.67 4.18
C LEU A 199 11.15 -12.88 5.47
N ALA A 200 10.06 -12.14 5.62
CA ALA A 200 9.72 -11.46 6.85
C ALA A 200 8.27 -11.79 7.26
N THR A 201 8.06 -11.89 8.57
CA THR A 201 6.72 -12.03 9.16
C THR A 201 6.35 -10.73 9.85
N LYS A 202 5.23 -10.11 9.46
CA LYS A 202 4.77 -8.84 10.04
C LYS A 202 3.29 -8.90 10.41
N THR A 203 2.86 -7.96 11.27
CA THR A 203 1.48 -7.85 11.76
C THR A 203 1.04 -6.39 11.73
N GLY A 204 -0.20 -6.13 11.30
CA GLY A 204 -0.79 -4.80 11.25
C GLY A 204 -1.81 -4.60 10.12
N THR A 205 -2.61 -3.54 10.21
CA THR A 205 -3.44 -3.07 9.08
C THR A 205 -2.60 -2.70 7.85
N SER A 206 -1.34 -2.27 8.06
CA SER A 206 -0.39 -1.97 6.99
C SER A 206 0.01 -3.19 6.16
N VAL A 207 -0.19 -4.42 6.68
CA VAL A 207 -0.03 -5.68 5.94
C VAL A 207 -1.37 -6.31 5.56
N ALA A 208 -2.49 -5.81 6.08
CA ALA A 208 -3.83 -6.19 5.62
C ALA A 208 -4.21 -5.45 4.32
N ALA A 209 -4.02 -4.14 4.27
CA ALA A 209 -4.28 -3.29 3.09
C ALA A 209 -3.70 -3.84 1.76
N PRO A 210 -2.43 -4.32 1.70
CA PRO A 210 -1.90 -4.86 0.45
C PRO A 210 -2.62 -6.11 -0.08
N HIS A 211 -3.32 -6.89 0.74
CA HIS A 211 -4.16 -7.98 0.23
C HIS A 211 -5.32 -7.43 -0.61
N VAL A 212 -5.97 -6.36 -0.13
CA VAL A 212 -7.09 -5.72 -0.84
C VAL A 212 -6.59 -5.00 -2.09
N ALA A 213 -5.43 -4.34 -2.02
CA ALA A 213 -4.80 -3.77 -3.22
C ALA A 213 -4.53 -4.86 -4.27
N GLY A 214 -4.04 -6.02 -3.86
CA GLY A 214 -3.89 -7.17 -4.74
C GLY A 214 -5.21 -7.65 -5.37
N VAL A 215 -6.31 -7.70 -4.59
CA VAL A 215 -7.63 -8.09 -5.11
C VAL A 215 -8.20 -7.05 -6.08
N VAL A 216 -7.95 -5.75 -5.86
CA VAL A 216 -8.42 -4.68 -6.77
C VAL A 216 -7.69 -4.73 -8.12
N LEU A 217 -6.46 -5.24 -8.16
CA LEU A 217 -5.67 -5.42 -9.38
C LEU A 217 -6.09 -6.64 -10.22
N TYR A 218 -6.98 -7.46 -9.69
CA TYR A 218 -7.23 -8.83 -10.12
C TYR A 218 -8.62 -9.00 -10.73
#